data_AF-A0A1V5C4E1-F1
#
_entry.id   AF-A0A1V5C4E1-F1
#
_cell.length_a   1.000
_cell.length_b   1.000
_cell.length_c   1.000
_cell.angle_alpha   90.00
_cell.angle_beta   90.00
_cell.angle_gamma   90.00
#
_symmetry.space_group_name_H-M   'P 1'
#
loop_
_entity.id
_entity.type
_entity.pdbx_description
1 polymer ?
#
loop_
_entity_poly.entity_id
_entity_poly.type
_entity_poly.pdbx_seq_one_letter_code
_entity_poly.pdbx_strand_id
1 'polypeptide(L)'
;MNQISQGLNCSPFEARAVLDTVWQVFGDYFDTIPTIKPGQMRLQVLSVDAEAGHIISESKQTMVTVTVYDEKEYLSIRQKEGLIALRRHRIQRVCREAFEQGGLLTLEDLAYRIFNCGETTICRDLAYFRKKDIFVPLRSTVKDIGRTLAHRVLIIKLWAQGKRYAEISEKTSHSLYKVRKYVDIFKRIASLARIGYDAGRISSTLRISPLLVKSYLELLRTLDVVDHRKNQLQGFVKKKEETPQNHKIASY
;
A
#
# COMPACT_ATOMS: atom_id res chain seq x y z
N MET A 1 -0.52 15.20 34.86
CA MET A 1 -1.32 15.79 35.96
C MET A 1 -0.73 15.45 37.32
N ASN A 2 -0.85 14.22 37.84
CA ASN A 2 -0.37 13.89 39.21
C ASN A 2 1.13 14.15 39.44
N GLN A 3 1.99 13.83 38.46
CA GLN A 3 3.43 14.12 38.57
C GLN A 3 3.75 15.63 38.60
N ILE A 4 2.97 16.46 37.91
CA ILE A 4 3.16 17.92 37.90
C ILE A 4 2.66 18.51 39.22
N SER A 5 1.47 18.09 39.68
CA SER A 5 0.91 18.54 40.96
C SER A 5 1.79 18.14 42.15
N GLN A 6 2.34 16.93 42.17
CA GLN A 6 3.24 16.47 43.24
C GLN A 6 4.65 17.05 43.11
N GLY A 7 5.18 17.16 41.88
CA GLY A 7 6.54 17.64 41.65
C GLY A 7 6.71 19.15 41.82
N LEU A 8 5.66 19.93 41.52
CA LEU A 8 5.65 21.39 41.68
C LEU A 8 4.82 21.86 42.89
N ASN A 9 4.25 20.92 43.64
CA ASN A 9 3.36 21.18 44.78
C ASN A 9 2.25 22.21 44.45
N CYS A 10 1.58 22.03 43.31
CA CYS A 10 0.55 22.95 42.83
C CYS A 10 -0.82 22.27 42.73
N SER A 11 -1.87 23.09 42.76
CA SER A 11 -3.25 22.60 42.66
C SER A 11 -3.52 21.93 41.30
N PRO A 12 -4.55 21.08 41.18
CA PRO A 12 -4.91 20.46 39.89
C PRO A 12 -5.24 21.49 38.79
N PHE A 13 -5.74 22.66 39.17
CA PHE A 13 -6.02 23.76 38.24
C PHE A 13 -4.73 24.38 37.71
N GLU A 14 -3.80 24.73 38.59
CA GLU A 14 -2.48 25.27 38.21
C GLU A 14 -1.67 24.27 37.38
N ALA A 15 -1.69 22.99 37.76
CA ALA A 15 -1.05 21.93 37.00
C ALA A 15 -1.60 21.80 35.57
N ARG A 16 -2.90 22.08 35.36
CA ARG A 16 -3.52 22.08 34.04
C ARG A 16 -3.10 23.32 33.24
N ALA A 17 -3.12 24.50 33.85
CA ALA A 17 -2.65 25.72 33.20
C ALA A 17 -1.18 25.64 32.77
N VAL A 18 -0.32 25.02 33.59
CA VAL A 18 1.09 24.77 33.26
C VAL A 18 1.20 23.83 32.07
N LEU A 19 0.44 22.74 32.05
CA LEU A 19 0.44 21.78 30.94
C LEU A 19 -0.04 22.42 29.64
N ASP A 20 -1.11 23.22 29.69
CA ASP A 20 -1.66 23.93 28.54
C ASP A 20 -0.66 24.95 27.99
N THR A 21 0.04 25.67 28.88
CA THR A 21 1.12 26.61 28.49
C THR A 21 2.29 25.87 27.82
N VAL A 22 2.71 24.71 28.34
CA VAL A 22 3.77 23.91 27.73
C VAL A 22 3.37 23.46 26.32
N TRP A 23 2.12 23.00 26.14
CA TRP A 23 1.61 22.65 24.81
C TRP A 23 1.48 23.85 23.88
N GLN A 24 1.11 25.02 24.38
CA GLN A 24 1.02 26.24 23.59
C GLN A 24 2.41 26.72 23.12
N VAL A 25 3.44 26.62 23.96
CA VAL A 25 4.78 27.13 23.66
C VAL A 25 5.62 26.12 22.88
N PHE A 26 5.51 24.83 23.22
CA PHE A 26 6.34 23.77 22.64
C PHE A 26 5.57 22.82 21.71
N GLY A 27 4.28 23.06 21.47
CA GLY A 27 3.42 22.24 20.60
C GLY A 27 4.04 21.93 19.25
N ASP A 28 4.46 22.99 18.54
CA ASP A 28 5.09 22.88 17.22
C ASP A 28 6.44 22.13 17.25
N TYR A 29 7.14 22.13 18.39
CA TYR A 29 8.38 21.37 18.59
C TYR A 29 8.13 19.87 18.84
N PHE A 30 6.98 19.50 19.40
CA PHE A 30 6.58 18.09 19.52
C PHE A 30 6.22 17.46 18.15
N ASP A 31 5.79 18.28 17.19
CA ASP A 31 5.38 17.84 15.85
C ASP A 31 6.54 17.76 14.81
N THR A 32 7.69 18.38 15.09
CA THR A 32 8.83 18.48 14.15
C THR A 32 9.83 17.34 14.22
N ILE A 33 9.78 16.50 15.27
CA ILE A 33 10.47 15.22 15.32
C ILE A 33 9.36 14.18 15.39
N PRO A 34 9.22 13.25 14.42
CA PRO A 34 8.28 12.15 14.57
C PRO A 34 8.77 11.29 15.74
N THR A 35 8.31 11.62 16.94
CA THR A 35 8.72 10.99 18.18
C THR A 35 8.21 9.56 18.12
N ILE A 36 9.15 8.62 18.19
CA ILE A 36 8.83 7.20 18.21
C ILE A 36 7.94 6.97 19.43
N LYS A 37 6.71 6.52 19.21
CA LYS A 37 5.80 6.20 20.32
C LYS A 37 6.30 4.95 21.05
N PRO A 38 5.97 4.75 22.33
CA PRO A 38 6.26 3.51 23.02
C PRO A 38 5.78 2.29 22.20
N GLY A 39 6.67 1.30 22.04
CA GLY A 39 6.40 0.12 21.23
C GLY A 39 6.62 0.29 19.72
N GLN A 40 7.05 1.47 19.26
CA GLN A 40 7.55 1.67 17.90
C GLN A 40 9.08 1.59 17.83
N MET A 41 9.61 1.32 16.64
CA MET A 41 11.03 1.37 16.35
C MET A 41 11.27 2.03 14.99
N ARG A 42 12.41 2.70 14.83
CA ARG A 42 12.87 3.20 13.53
C ARG A 42 13.89 2.26 12.93
N LEU A 43 13.75 2.02 11.63
CA LEU A 43 14.61 1.13 10.86
C LEU A 43 14.99 1.82 9.55
N GLN A 44 16.29 1.76 9.22
CA GLN A 44 16.71 1.99 7.85
C GLN A 44 16.45 0.70 7.05
N VAL A 45 15.70 0.85 5.97
CA VAL A 45 15.25 -0.25 5.10
C VAL A 45 15.40 0.17 3.65
N LEU A 46 15.25 -0.76 2.72
CA LEU A 46 15.36 -0.45 1.29
C LEU A 46 14.15 0.34 0.83
N SER A 47 14.39 1.32 -0.03
CA SER A 47 13.32 2.04 -0.71
C SER A 47 12.62 1.13 -1.73
N VAL A 48 11.30 1.28 -1.87
CA VAL A 48 10.52 0.67 -2.95
C VAL A 48 11.04 1.09 -4.33
N ASP A 49 11.64 2.28 -4.44
CA ASP A 49 12.19 2.81 -5.69
C ASP A 49 13.58 2.25 -6.04
N ALA A 50 14.19 1.43 -5.17
CA ALA A 50 15.55 0.94 -5.40
C ALA A 50 15.59 -0.07 -6.57
N GLU A 51 16.40 0.23 -7.58
CA GLU A 51 16.56 -0.57 -8.80
C GLU A 51 16.93 -2.04 -8.51
N ALA A 52 16.55 -2.94 -9.43
CA ALA A 52 16.85 -4.37 -9.32
C ALA A 52 18.29 -4.62 -9.79
N GLY A 53 19.07 -5.38 -9.01
CA GLY A 53 20.43 -5.81 -9.41
C GLY A 53 21.58 -5.20 -8.60
N HIS A 54 21.35 -4.13 -7.84
CA HIS A 54 22.39 -3.55 -6.97
C HIS A 54 22.53 -4.28 -5.63
N ILE A 55 23.76 -4.24 -5.10
CA ILE A 55 24.08 -4.72 -3.75
C ILE A 55 23.22 -3.92 -2.74
N ILE A 56 22.78 -4.60 -1.67
CA ILE A 56 21.86 -4.03 -0.66
C ILE A 56 22.42 -2.73 -0.05
N SER A 57 23.75 -2.65 0.11
CA SER A 57 24.48 -1.50 0.64
C SER A 57 24.49 -0.28 -0.28
N GLU A 58 24.32 -0.46 -1.59
CA GLU A 58 24.37 0.60 -2.61
C GLU A 58 22.97 1.02 -3.08
N SER A 59 21.96 0.27 -2.67
CA SER A 59 20.56 0.52 -3.02
C SER A 59 20.00 1.70 -2.21
N LYS A 60 19.14 2.54 -2.82
CA LYS A 60 18.44 3.64 -2.14
C LYS A 60 17.73 3.13 -0.87
N GLN A 61 18.06 3.72 0.27
CA GLN A 61 17.46 3.38 1.56
C GLN A 61 16.49 4.48 2.03
N THR A 62 15.53 4.11 2.88
CA THR A 62 14.60 5.03 3.53
C THR A 62 14.46 4.68 5.01
N MET A 63 14.19 5.68 5.83
CA MET A 63 13.89 5.49 7.25
C MET A 63 12.40 5.27 7.41
N VAL A 64 12.02 4.17 8.08
CA VAL A 64 10.62 3.86 8.42
C VAL A 64 10.45 3.71 9.91
N THR A 65 9.28 4.07 10.42
CA THR A 65 8.86 3.83 11.81
C THR A 65 7.81 2.73 11.83
N VAL A 66 8.06 1.64 12.55
CA VAL A 66 7.15 0.47 12.62
C VAL A 66 6.77 0.17 14.07
N THR A 67 5.56 -0.32 14.28
CA THR A 67 4.98 -0.66 15.57
C THR A 67 5.24 -2.13 15.89
N VAL A 68 6.23 -2.38 16.75
CA VAL A 68 6.61 -3.75 17.15
C VAL A 68 5.84 -4.25 18.36
N TYR A 69 5.31 -3.34 19.19
CA TYR A 69 4.55 -3.65 20.39
C TYR A 69 3.35 -2.72 20.54
N ASP A 70 2.16 -3.31 20.70
CA ASP A 70 0.90 -2.63 21.00
C ASP A 70 0.12 -3.48 22.00
N GLU A 71 0.23 -3.15 23.29
CA GLU A 71 -0.26 -3.99 24.38
C GLU A 71 -1.76 -4.28 24.29
N LYS A 72 -2.57 -3.25 23.99
CA LYS A 72 -4.03 -3.34 23.99
C LYS A 72 -4.51 -4.28 22.89
N GLU A 73 -3.94 -4.15 21.70
CA GLU A 73 -4.30 -5.00 20.56
C GLU A 73 -3.77 -6.43 20.77
N TYR A 74 -2.50 -6.56 21.17
CA TYR A 74 -1.80 -7.84 21.17
C TYR A 74 -2.24 -8.79 22.26
N LEU A 75 -2.66 -8.27 23.42
CA LEU A 75 -3.17 -9.10 24.51
C LEU A 75 -4.42 -9.88 24.08
N SER A 76 -5.33 -9.23 23.36
CA SER A 76 -6.58 -9.84 22.89
C SER A 76 -6.35 -10.99 21.91
N ILE A 77 -5.43 -10.80 20.96
CA ILE A 77 -5.06 -11.81 19.96
C ILE A 77 -4.33 -12.98 20.63
N ARG A 78 -3.41 -12.68 21.55
CA ARG A 78 -2.67 -13.70 22.30
C ARG A 78 -3.60 -14.62 23.09
N GLN A 79 -4.60 -14.06 23.77
CA GLN A 79 -5.54 -14.82 24.58
C GLN A 79 -6.47 -15.70 23.73
N LYS A 80 -6.94 -15.19 22.58
CA LYS A 80 -7.91 -15.89 21.73
C LYS A 80 -7.28 -16.89 20.75
N GLU A 81 -6.12 -16.56 20.19
CA GLU A 81 -5.56 -17.27 19.03
C GLU A 81 -4.11 -17.75 19.26
N GLY A 82 -3.51 -17.38 20.39
CA GLY A 82 -2.17 -17.81 20.78
C GLY A 82 -1.02 -17.05 20.13
N LEU A 83 0.21 -17.48 20.44
CA LEU A 83 1.44 -16.76 20.08
C LEU A 83 1.74 -16.74 18.58
N ILE A 84 1.37 -17.80 17.85
CA ILE A 84 1.62 -17.90 16.41
C ILE A 84 0.74 -16.90 15.66
N ALA A 85 -0.55 -16.83 16.01
CA ALA A 85 -1.48 -15.86 15.43
C ALA A 85 -1.04 -14.42 15.73
N LEU A 86 -0.61 -14.14 16.97
CA LEU A 86 -0.06 -12.84 17.33
C LEU A 86 1.17 -12.49 16.47
N ARG A 87 2.12 -13.40 16.30
CA ARG A 87 3.31 -13.13 15.47
C ARG A 87 2.92 -12.84 14.03
N ARG A 88 1.96 -13.59 13.47
CA ARG A 88 1.44 -13.35 12.12
C ARG A 88 0.80 -11.98 11.98
N HIS A 89 -0.03 -11.60 12.95
CA HIS A 89 -0.63 -10.26 13.00
C HIS A 89 0.45 -9.16 12.97
N ARG A 90 1.47 -9.30 13.82
CA ARG A 90 2.60 -8.38 13.90
C ARG A 90 3.38 -8.31 12.58
N ILE A 91 3.65 -9.43 11.92
CA ILE A 91 4.36 -9.47 10.62
C ILE A 91 3.58 -8.64 9.58
N GLN A 92 2.26 -8.83 9.48
CA GLN A 92 1.44 -8.07 8.53
C GLN A 92 1.46 -6.57 8.82
N ARG A 93 1.31 -6.18 10.09
CA ARG A 93 1.30 -4.78 10.51
C ARG A 93 2.63 -4.10 10.17
N VAL A 94 3.75 -4.68 10.61
CA VAL A 94 5.08 -4.10 10.42
C VAL A 94 5.46 -3.99 8.94
N CYS A 95 5.18 -5.02 8.12
CA CYS A 95 5.41 -4.94 6.68
C CYS A 95 4.54 -3.87 6.01
N ARG A 96 3.28 -3.73 6.41
CA ARG A 96 2.37 -2.72 5.84
C ARG A 96 2.82 -1.30 6.19
N GLU A 97 3.15 -1.04 7.45
CA GLU A 97 3.63 0.27 7.91
C GLU A 97 4.92 0.67 7.19
N ALA A 98 5.87 -0.27 7.01
CA ALA A 98 7.09 -0.02 6.25
C ALA A 98 6.77 0.32 4.78
N PHE A 99 5.87 -0.45 4.15
CA PHE A 99 5.48 -0.24 2.75
C PHE A 99 4.78 1.09 2.51
N GLU A 100 3.88 1.51 3.41
CA GLU A 100 3.19 2.80 3.36
C GLU A 100 4.16 3.98 3.44
N GLN A 101 5.32 3.79 4.07
CA GLN A 101 6.43 4.76 4.16
C GLN A 101 7.46 4.61 3.01
N GLY A 102 7.15 3.81 1.99
CA GLY A 102 8.02 3.59 0.84
C GLY A 102 9.23 2.69 1.12
N GLY A 103 9.19 1.90 2.20
CA GLY A 103 10.22 0.96 2.60
C GLY A 103 9.83 -0.50 2.39
N LEU A 104 10.82 -1.37 2.17
CA LEU A 104 10.65 -2.82 2.01
C LEU A 104 11.53 -3.58 2.99
N LEU A 105 10.90 -4.39 3.84
CA LEU A 105 11.59 -5.26 4.79
C LEU A 105 12.03 -6.57 4.13
N THR A 106 13.21 -7.07 4.47
CA THR A 106 13.66 -8.40 4.06
C THR A 106 13.25 -9.48 5.07
N LEU A 107 13.55 -10.75 4.76
CA LEU A 107 13.31 -11.85 5.69
C LEU A 107 14.16 -11.70 6.96
N GLU A 108 15.40 -11.27 6.76
CA GLU A 108 16.42 -11.03 7.77
C GLU A 108 16.02 -9.85 8.68
N ASP A 109 15.43 -8.79 8.12
CA ASP A 109 14.87 -7.69 8.91
C ASP A 109 13.80 -8.19 9.88
N LEU A 110 12.86 -9.01 9.40
CA LEU A 110 11.84 -9.60 10.25
C LEU A 110 12.45 -10.53 11.29
N ALA A 111 13.29 -11.47 10.86
CA ALA A 111 13.86 -12.51 11.71
C ALA A 111 14.75 -11.94 12.80
N TYR A 112 15.74 -11.12 12.43
CA TYR A 112 16.82 -10.71 13.33
C TYR A 112 16.58 -9.35 13.98
N ARG A 113 16.01 -8.38 13.26
CA ARG A 113 15.88 -7.00 13.79
C ARG A 113 14.58 -6.78 14.55
N ILE A 114 13.49 -7.46 14.15
CA ILE A 114 12.15 -7.19 14.68
C ILE A 114 11.64 -8.30 15.63
N PHE A 115 11.76 -9.57 15.23
CA PHE A 115 11.13 -10.69 15.97
C PHE A 115 12.11 -11.55 16.77
N ASN A 116 13.43 -11.37 16.61
CA ASN A 116 14.46 -12.16 17.28
C ASN A 116 14.21 -13.67 17.21
N CYS A 117 13.91 -14.17 16.01
CA CYS A 117 13.64 -15.58 15.76
C CYS A 117 14.35 -16.07 14.49
N GLY A 118 14.52 -17.38 14.33
CA GLY A 118 15.12 -17.93 13.13
C GLY A 118 14.27 -17.69 11.87
N GLU A 119 14.93 -17.52 10.72
CA GLU A 119 14.28 -17.33 9.41
C GLU A 119 13.25 -18.41 9.10
N THR A 120 13.50 -19.65 9.50
CA THR A 120 12.56 -20.79 9.32
C THR A 120 11.21 -20.55 9.98
N THR A 121 11.17 -19.81 11.10
CA THR A 121 9.92 -19.45 11.79
C THR A 121 9.14 -18.46 10.96
N ILE A 122 9.79 -17.41 10.45
CA ILE A 122 9.16 -16.42 9.58
C ILE A 122 8.71 -17.08 8.27
N CYS A 123 9.52 -17.94 7.66
CA CYS A 123 9.16 -18.69 6.45
C CYS A 123 7.88 -19.53 6.63
N ARG A 124 7.68 -20.18 7.78
CA ARG A 124 6.43 -20.91 8.08
C ARG A 124 5.22 -19.97 8.15
N ASP A 125 5.39 -18.77 8.71
CA ASP A 125 4.31 -17.77 8.75
C ASP A 125 4.03 -17.18 7.36
N LEU A 126 5.05 -16.93 6.55
CA LEU A 126 4.88 -16.53 5.16
C LEU A 126 4.18 -17.62 4.33
N ALA A 127 4.49 -18.89 4.57
CA ALA A 127 3.79 -20.01 3.94
C ALA A 127 2.30 -20.05 4.35
N TYR A 128 1.99 -19.76 5.61
CA TYR A 128 0.59 -19.60 6.06
C TYR A 128 -0.13 -18.49 5.31
N PHE A 129 0.48 -17.31 5.16
CA PHE A 129 -0.13 -16.21 4.40
C PHE A 129 -0.35 -16.56 2.94
N ARG A 130 0.62 -17.21 2.29
CA ARG A 130 0.49 -17.69 0.90
C ARG A 130 -0.69 -18.65 0.74
N LYS A 131 -0.84 -19.63 1.65
CA LYS A 131 -1.96 -20.57 1.63
C LYS A 131 -3.33 -19.89 1.81
N LYS A 132 -3.37 -18.74 2.48
CA LYS A 132 -4.58 -17.95 2.73
C LYS A 132 -4.78 -16.80 1.72
N ASP A 133 -3.94 -16.71 0.69
CA ASP A 133 -3.94 -15.63 -0.30
C ASP A 133 -3.85 -14.22 0.34
N ILE A 134 -3.12 -14.14 1.47
CA ILE A 134 -2.85 -12.89 2.18
C ILE A 134 -1.53 -12.33 1.68
N PHE A 135 -1.58 -11.11 1.17
CA PHE A 135 -0.42 -10.40 0.65
C PHE A 135 0.37 -9.71 1.77
N VAL A 136 1.69 -9.93 1.79
CA VAL A 136 2.63 -9.30 2.74
C VAL A 136 3.74 -8.59 1.94
N PRO A 137 3.89 -7.26 2.04
CA PRO A 137 4.81 -6.48 1.20
C PRO A 137 6.27 -6.56 1.72
N LEU A 138 6.91 -7.70 1.51
CA LEU A 138 8.35 -7.88 1.75
C LEU A 138 9.18 -7.45 0.54
N ARG A 139 10.48 -7.19 0.71
CA ARG A 139 11.42 -7.00 -0.40
C ARG A 139 11.37 -8.17 -1.36
N SER A 140 11.45 -9.41 -0.86
CA SER A 140 11.34 -10.60 -1.72
C SER A 140 10.01 -10.59 -2.43
N THR A 141 8.89 -10.39 -1.74
CA THR A 141 7.56 -10.39 -2.37
C THR A 141 7.38 -9.22 -3.35
N VAL A 142 7.97 -8.04 -3.11
CA VAL A 142 7.78 -6.81 -3.90
C VAL A 142 8.79 -6.67 -5.05
N LYS A 143 10.03 -7.13 -4.87
CA LYS A 143 10.95 -7.30 -5.99
C LYS A 143 10.56 -8.53 -6.82
N ASP A 144 10.06 -9.59 -6.19
CA ASP A 144 9.32 -10.66 -6.87
C ASP A 144 7.94 -10.19 -7.34
N ILE A 145 7.40 -9.00 -6.99
CA ILE A 145 6.15 -8.45 -7.57
C ILE A 145 6.40 -8.02 -9.02
N GLY A 146 7.62 -8.10 -9.55
CA GLY A 146 7.78 -8.39 -10.98
C GLY A 146 6.81 -9.51 -11.44
N ARG A 147 6.58 -10.55 -10.61
CA ARG A 147 5.53 -11.59 -10.75
C ARG A 147 4.11 -11.15 -10.43
N THR A 148 3.81 -10.27 -9.47
CA THR A 148 2.41 -9.87 -9.21
C THR A 148 1.93 -8.83 -10.24
N LEU A 149 2.81 -7.94 -10.69
CA LEU A 149 2.64 -7.16 -11.91
C LEU A 149 2.50 -8.13 -13.10
N ALA A 150 3.38 -9.13 -13.25
CA ALA A 150 3.22 -10.12 -14.32
C ALA A 150 1.92 -10.93 -14.21
N HIS A 151 1.42 -11.24 -13.01
CA HIS A 151 0.19 -11.98 -12.79
C HIS A 151 -1.05 -11.14 -13.08
N ARG A 152 -1.01 -9.84 -12.73
CA ARG A 152 -2.02 -8.87 -13.16
C ARG A 152 -1.97 -8.68 -14.67
N VAL A 153 -0.78 -8.57 -15.27
CA VAL A 153 -0.56 -8.50 -16.71
C VAL A 153 -1.10 -9.75 -17.41
N LEU A 154 -0.90 -10.94 -16.83
CA LEU A 154 -1.47 -12.21 -17.33
C LEU A 154 -3.00 -12.17 -17.32
N ILE A 155 -3.61 -11.69 -16.24
CA ILE A 155 -5.07 -11.48 -16.15
C ILE A 155 -5.54 -10.53 -17.27
N ILE A 156 -4.83 -9.43 -17.52
CA ILE A 156 -5.17 -8.50 -18.61
C ILE A 156 -4.98 -9.15 -19.99
N LYS A 157 -3.92 -9.94 -20.19
CA LYS A 157 -3.69 -10.69 -21.44
C LYS A 157 -4.80 -11.70 -21.73
N LEU A 158 -5.18 -12.50 -20.74
CA LEU A 158 -6.29 -13.46 -20.87
C LEU A 158 -7.62 -12.75 -21.15
N TRP A 159 -7.87 -11.61 -20.51
CA TRP A 159 -9.04 -10.79 -20.79
C TRP A 159 -9.02 -10.23 -22.22
N ALA A 160 -7.88 -9.73 -22.69
CA ALA A 160 -7.70 -9.19 -24.03
C ALA A 160 -7.86 -10.27 -25.12
N GLN A 161 -7.56 -11.53 -24.81
CA GLN A 161 -7.85 -12.70 -25.66
C GLN A 161 -9.33 -13.12 -25.67
N GLY A 162 -10.20 -12.42 -24.95
CA GLY A 162 -11.65 -12.67 -24.95
C GLY A 162 -12.15 -13.63 -23.87
N LYS A 163 -11.29 -14.14 -22.98
CA LYS A 163 -11.72 -15.04 -21.90
C LYS A 163 -12.74 -14.38 -20.97
N ARG A 164 -13.67 -15.18 -20.42
CA ARG A 164 -14.67 -14.72 -19.46
C ARG A 164 -14.02 -14.53 -18.08
N TYR A 165 -14.55 -13.64 -17.25
CA TYR A 165 -13.96 -13.39 -15.92
C TYR A 165 -13.93 -14.64 -15.03
N ALA A 166 -14.92 -15.54 -15.16
CA ALA A 166 -14.93 -16.83 -14.46
C ALA A 166 -13.78 -17.74 -14.90
N GLU A 167 -13.55 -17.87 -16.21
CA GLU A 167 -12.44 -18.67 -16.77
C GLU A 167 -11.08 -18.11 -16.33
N ILE A 168 -10.94 -16.78 -16.29
CA ILE A 168 -9.72 -16.14 -15.82
C ILE A 168 -9.52 -16.38 -14.32
N SER A 169 -10.59 -16.23 -13.53
CA SER A 169 -10.59 -16.48 -12.09
C SER A 169 -10.12 -17.90 -11.76
N GLU A 170 -10.63 -18.89 -12.48
CA GLU A 170 -10.23 -20.29 -12.36
C GLU A 170 -8.76 -20.50 -12.77
N LYS A 171 -8.38 -20.06 -13.99
CA LYS A 171 -7.01 -20.23 -14.51
C LYS A 171 -5.94 -19.53 -13.70
N THR A 172 -6.28 -18.42 -13.05
CA THR A 172 -5.33 -17.60 -12.30
C THR A 172 -5.47 -17.78 -10.79
N SER A 173 -6.37 -18.66 -10.32
CA SER A 173 -6.65 -18.85 -8.88
C SER A 173 -6.94 -17.54 -8.13
N HIS A 174 -7.60 -16.60 -8.81
CA HIS A 174 -8.01 -15.31 -8.23
C HIS A 174 -9.52 -15.29 -8.05
N SER A 175 -10.02 -14.56 -7.05
CA SER A 175 -11.45 -14.31 -6.95
C SER A 175 -11.96 -13.46 -8.13
N LEU A 176 -13.21 -13.69 -8.54
CA LEU A 176 -13.90 -12.88 -9.56
C LEU A 176 -13.85 -11.37 -9.27
N TYR A 177 -13.90 -10.99 -7.99
CA TYR A 177 -13.78 -9.60 -7.56
C TYR A 177 -12.40 -9.02 -7.91
N LYS A 178 -11.31 -9.73 -7.61
CA LYS A 178 -9.94 -9.29 -7.92
C LYS A 178 -9.74 -9.16 -9.44
N VAL A 179 -10.20 -10.14 -10.22
CA VAL A 179 -10.11 -10.12 -11.69
C VAL A 179 -10.80 -8.89 -12.28
N ARG A 180 -12.05 -8.61 -11.86
CA ARG A 180 -12.79 -7.42 -12.32
C ARG A 180 -12.05 -6.13 -11.97
N LYS A 181 -11.62 -6.00 -10.71
CA LYS A 181 -10.89 -4.81 -10.23
C LYS A 181 -9.64 -4.53 -11.06
N TYR A 182 -8.86 -5.55 -11.42
CA TYR A 182 -7.65 -5.35 -12.23
C TYR A 182 -7.98 -4.90 -13.65
N VAL A 183 -8.98 -5.51 -14.28
CA VAL A 183 -9.42 -5.14 -15.63
C VAL A 183 -10.00 -3.73 -15.66
N ASP A 184 -10.75 -3.32 -14.64
CA ASP A 184 -11.32 -1.97 -14.57
C ASP A 184 -10.23 -0.89 -14.40
N ILE A 185 -9.23 -1.15 -13.55
CA ILE A 185 -8.08 -0.25 -13.42
C ILE A 185 -7.33 -0.11 -14.76
N PHE A 186 -7.12 -1.22 -15.47
CA PHE A 186 -6.50 -1.20 -16.80
C PHE A 186 -7.29 -0.35 -17.81
N LYS A 187 -8.62 -0.53 -17.87
CA LYS A 187 -9.51 0.25 -18.76
C LYS A 187 -9.45 1.76 -18.46
N ARG A 188 -9.43 2.13 -17.17
CA ARG A 188 -9.31 3.54 -16.75
C ARG A 188 -7.97 4.14 -17.14
N ILE A 189 -6.86 3.41 -16.99
CA ILE A 189 -5.54 3.84 -17.48
C ILE A 189 -5.56 4.05 -18.99
N ALA A 190 -6.08 3.08 -19.75
CA ALA A 190 -6.17 3.17 -21.22
C ALA A 190 -6.97 4.39 -21.69
N SER A 191 -8.06 4.70 -20.99
CA SER A 191 -8.92 5.84 -21.29
C SER A 191 -8.20 7.17 -21.07
N LEU A 192 -7.52 7.33 -19.94
CA LEU A 192 -6.78 8.55 -19.62
C LEU A 192 -5.57 8.74 -20.55
N ALA A 193 -4.86 7.65 -20.88
CA ALA A 193 -3.77 7.69 -21.84
C ALA A 193 -4.24 8.17 -23.23
N ARG A 194 -5.43 7.74 -23.66
CA ARG A 194 -6.02 8.17 -24.94
C ARG A 194 -6.39 9.65 -24.97
N ILE A 195 -6.69 10.24 -23.81
CA ILE A 195 -6.95 11.68 -23.65
C ILE A 195 -5.63 12.48 -23.54
N GLY A 196 -4.48 11.81 -23.62
CA GLY A 196 -3.16 12.46 -23.61
C GLY A 196 -2.59 12.71 -22.21
N TYR A 197 -3.12 12.05 -21.16
CA TYR A 197 -2.53 12.17 -19.83
C TYR A 197 -1.22 11.40 -19.76
N ASP A 198 -0.20 12.00 -19.15
CA ASP A 198 1.08 11.34 -18.89
C ASP A 198 1.01 10.40 -17.69
N ALA A 199 2.03 9.56 -17.52
CA ALA A 199 2.05 8.55 -16.45
C ALA A 199 1.90 9.16 -15.05
N GLY A 200 2.49 10.35 -14.82
CA GLY A 200 2.38 11.08 -13.55
C GLY A 200 0.95 11.51 -13.27
N ARG A 201 0.28 12.17 -14.23
CA ARG A 201 -1.09 12.64 -14.06
C ARG A 201 -2.09 11.49 -13.93
N ILE A 202 -1.89 10.39 -14.65
CA ILE A 202 -2.70 9.17 -14.49
C ILE A 202 -2.54 8.59 -13.08
N SER A 203 -1.30 8.47 -12.60
CA SER A 203 -0.98 7.97 -11.26
C SER A 203 -1.69 8.78 -10.18
N SER A 204 -1.61 10.10 -10.25
CA SER A 204 -2.26 11.01 -9.31
C SER A 204 -3.79 10.95 -9.39
N THR A 205 -4.35 10.91 -10.61
CA THR A 205 -5.81 10.87 -10.83
C THR A 205 -6.44 9.58 -10.29
N LEU A 206 -5.78 8.45 -10.50
CA LEU A 206 -6.30 7.14 -10.11
C LEU A 206 -5.83 6.70 -8.71
N ARG A 207 -4.92 7.45 -8.07
CA ARG A 207 -4.29 7.12 -6.78
C ARG A 207 -3.68 5.71 -6.79
N ILE A 208 -2.95 5.39 -7.84
CA ILE A 208 -2.25 4.11 -8.02
C ILE A 208 -0.76 4.35 -8.22
N SER A 209 0.05 3.29 -8.06
CA SER A 209 1.51 3.39 -8.18
C SER A 209 1.94 3.83 -9.59
N PRO A 210 2.89 4.78 -9.73
CA PRO A 210 3.46 5.20 -11.02
C PRO A 210 4.07 4.03 -11.80
N LEU A 211 4.65 3.05 -11.10
CA LEU A 211 5.24 1.86 -11.70
C LEU A 211 4.18 1.00 -12.40
N LEU A 212 3.04 0.79 -11.73
CA LEU A 212 1.90 0.04 -12.31
C LEU A 212 1.33 0.73 -13.54
N VAL A 213 1.24 2.07 -13.51
CA VAL A 213 0.80 2.87 -14.65
C VAL A 213 1.73 2.66 -15.84
N LYS A 214 3.06 2.81 -15.63
CA LYS A 214 4.06 2.60 -16.69
C LYS A 214 3.95 1.21 -17.31
N SER A 215 3.89 0.15 -16.50
CA SER A 215 3.75 -1.22 -17.01
C SER A 215 2.47 -1.44 -17.82
N TYR A 216 1.35 -0.82 -17.45
CA TYR A 216 0.09 -0.95 -18.21
C TYR A 216 0.10 -0.14 -19.51
N LEU A 217 0.77 1.02 -19.54
CA LEU A 217 0.99 1.80 -20.75
C LEU A 217 1.88 1.06 -21.75
N GLU A 218 2.94 0.39 -21.26
CA GLU A 218 3.78 -0.49 -22.09
C GLU A 218 2.99 -1.70 -22.60
N LEU A 219 2.17 -2.31 -21.75
CA LEU A 219 1.31 -3.41 -22.15
C LEU A 219 0.34 -2.98 -23.27
N LEU A 220 -0.29 -1.82 -23.16
CA LEU A 220 -1.22 -1.31 -24.20
C LEU A 220 -0.59 -1.21 -25.59
N ARG A 221 0.73 -0.96 -25.68
CA ARG A 221 1.43 -0.86 -26.96
C ARG A 221 1.68 -2.21 -27.63
N THR A 222 1.75 -3.28 -26.84
CA THR A 222 2.15 -4.63 -27.29
C THR A 222 1.02 -5.65 -27.24
N LEU A 223 -0.11 -5.27 -26.64
CA LEU A 223 -1.23 -6.17 -26.39
C LEU A 223 -2.13 -6.30 -27.62
N ASP A 224 -2.26 -7.52 -28.12
CA ASP A 224 -3.31 -7.86 -29.10
C ASP A 224 -4.64 -8.07 -28.38
N VAL A 225 -5.67 -7.36 -28.84
CA VAL A 225 -6.98 -7.30 -28.19
C VAL A 225 -8.04 -7.74 -29.19
N VAL A 226 -8.86 -8.73 -28.84
CA VAL A 226 -9.96 -9.18 -29.71
C VAL A 226 -11.03 -8.10 -29.88
N ASP A 227 -11.72 -8.08 -31.02
CA ASP A 227 -12.57 -6.96 -31.43
C ASP A 227 -13.67 -6.59 -30.44
N HIS A 228 -14.33 -7.58 -29.82
CA HIS A 228 -15.37 -7.32 -28.81
C HIS A 228 -14.81 -6.67 -27.52
N ARG A 229 -13.51 -6.78 -27.25
CA ARG A 229 -12.83 -6.12 -26.12
C ARG A 229 -12.29 -4.74 -26.48
N LYS A 230 -11.97 -4.48 -27.76
CA LYS A 230 -11.62 -3.13 -28.24
C LYS A 230 -12.74 -2.14 -27.95
N ASN A 231 -13.99 -2.54 -28.19
CA ASN A 231 -15.17 -1.70 -27.88
C ASN A 231 -15.28 -1.36 -26.37
N GLN A 232 -14.85 -2.26 -25.48
CA GLN A 232 -14.86 -2.02 -24.03
C GLN A 232 -13.77 -1.05 -23.57
N LEU A 233 -12.70 -0.87 -24.36
CA LEU A 233 -11.67 0.14 -24.12
C LEU A 233 -12.11 1.53 -24.61
N GLN A 234 -12.93 1.58 -25.66
CA GLN A 234 -13.42 2.83 -26.25
C GLN A 234 -14.59 3.46 -25.46
N GLY A 235 -15.40 2.64 -24.79
CA GLY A 235 -16.65 3.08 -24.14
C GLY A 235 -16.51 4.06 -22.97
N PHE A 236 -15.32 4.20 -22.38
CA PHE A 236 -15.11 5.09 -21.23
C PHE A 236 -14.98 6.58 -21.60
N VAL A 237 -14.75 6.91 -22.88
CA VAL A 237 -14.63 8.31 -23.33
C VAL A 237 -15.98 8.90 -23.75
N LYS A 238 -16.92 8.07 -24.25
CA LYS A 238 -18.20 8.56 -24.80
C LYS A 238 -19.16 9.15 -23.76
N LYS A 239 -18.93 8.92 -22.46
CA LYS A 239 -19.85 9.38 -21.40
C LYS A 239 -19.77 10.88 -21.08
N LYS A 240 -19.03 11.68 -21.88
CA LYS A 240 -18.93 13.14 -21.73
C LYS A 240 -19.47 13.95 -22.92
N GLU A 241 -20.05 13.31 -23.94
CA GLU A 241 -20.49 13.99 -25.18
C GLU A 241 -22.01 13.96 -25.46
N GLU A 242 -22.85 13.61 -24.49
CA GLU A 242 -24.32 13.75 -24.57
C GLU A 242 -24.79 14.60 -23.37
N THR A 243 -25.39 15.80 -23.44
CA THR A 243 -25.89 16.68 -24.54
C THR A 243 -26.22 18.09 -23.93
N PRO A 244 -26.63 19.13 -24.72
CA PRO A 244 -26.48 20.57 -24.44
C PRO A 244 -27.75 21.28 -23.92
N GLN A 245 -27.64 22.57 -23.53
CA GLN A 245 -28.74 23.54 -23.64
C GLN A 245 -28.23 24.98 -23.84
N ASN A 246 -28.40 25.47 -25.08
CA ASN A 246 -28.45 26.88 -25.42
C ASN A 246 -29.52 27.57 -24.56
N HIS A 247 -29.14 28.55 -23.75
CA HIS A 247 -30.06 29.61 -23.34
C HIS A 247 -29.76 30.85 -24.18
N LYS A 248 -30.68 31.14 -25.10
CA LYS A 248 -30.89 32.48 -25.64
C LYS A 248 -31.17 33.39 -24.45
N ILE A 249 -30.44 34.49 -24.31
CA ILE A 249 -30.90 35.64 -23.55
C ILE A 249 -31.23 36.71 -24.57
N ALA A 250 -32.52 37.02 -24.64
CA ALA A 250 -33.06 38.11 -25.42
C ALA A 250 -32.65 39.44 -24.79
N SER A 251 -32.36 40.39 -25.68
CA SER A 251 -32.30 41.82 -25.45
C SER A 251 -33.54 42.36 -24.73
N TYR A 252 -33.32 43.15 -23.68
CA TYR A 252 -34.02 44.41 -23.37
C TYR A 252 -33.05 45.33 -22.64
#